data_AF-A0A9Q6Z402-F1
#
_entry.id   AF-A0A9Q6Z402-F1
#
_cell.length_a   1.000
_cell.length_b   1.000
_cell.length_c   1.000
_cell.angle_alpha   90.00
_cell.angle_beta   90.00
_cell.angle_gamma   90.00
#
_symmetry.space_group_name_H-M   'P 1'
#
loop_
_entity.id
_entity.type
_entity.pdbx_description
1 polymer ?
#
loop_
_entity_poly.entity_id
_entity_poly.type
_entity_poly.pdbx_seq_one_letter_code
_entity_poly.pdbx_strand_id
1 'polypeptide(L)'
;MKTVHLKLFFPKNWNRTKQLEIYHQQKLLASVRPNESIVIQLPQEATSIHWKLSHFKNSIALPEEDRVYLLLSMDLGEGFIQPYFKTWQSKCIQGRIISQVEFEQSNQATCYPNKQTSLPIAKLDRPILYIGLLIGVISLLYAIYAQTTWSALLFLLSGGTIVSLLILIFEKNNVALGDYKGRMWASIGSFILIILMIPKQDYSIQILLFILTIGFVLRFLYHIRKLHANKQLH
;
A
#
# COMPACT_ATOMS: atom_id res chain seq x y z
N MET A 1 -19.47 1.30 33.87
CA MET A 1 -18.56 0.59 32.91
C MET A 1 -19.20 0.67 31.53
N LYS A 2 -18.46 1.10 30.52
CA LYS A 2 -18.96 1.30 29.16
C LYS A 2 -18.54 0.16 28.25
N THR A 3 -19.46 -0.39 27.47
CA THR A 3 -19.22 -1.54 26.60
C THR A 3 -19.18 -1.10 25.15
N VAL A 4 -18.09 -1.38 24.45
CA VAL A 4 -17.94 -1.09 23.02
C VAL A 4 -17.90 -2.40 22.24
N HIS A 5 -18.90 -2.59 21.38
CA HIS A 5 -18.93 -3.67 20.40
C HIS A 5 -18.28 -3.19 19.12
N LEU A 6 -17.28 -3.92 18.62
CA LEU A 6 -16.47 -3.48 17.49
C LEU A 6 -16.42 -4.54 16.40
N LYS A 7 -16.69 -4.13 15.17
CA LYS A 7 -16.50 -4.94 13.95
C LYS A 7 -15.47 -4.27 13.04
N LEU A 8 -14.48 -5.03 12.59
CA LEU A 8 -13.47 -4.56 11.65
C LEU A 8 -13.67 -5.19 10.27
N PHE A 9 -13.92 -4.37 9.26
CA PHE A 9 -14.01 -4.82 7.87
C PHE A 9 -12.84 -4.30 7.05
N PHE A 10 -12.14 -5.23 6.38
CA PHE A 10 -11.14 -4.90 5.36
C PHE A 10 -11.54 -5.46 4.00
N PRO A 11 -10.99 -4.91 2.90
CA PRO A 11 -11.17 -5.46 1.56
C PRO A 11 -10.70 -6.92 1.49
N LYS A 12 -11.34 -7.78 0.67
CA LYS A 12 -11.09 -9.24 0.63
C LYS A 12 -9.64 -9.66 0.38
N ASN A 13 -8.87 -8.81 -0.33
CA ASN A 13 -7.47 -9.06 -0.70
C ASN A 13 -6.48 -8.19 0.11
N TRP A 14 -6.93 -7.52 1.17
CA TRP A 14 -6.03 -6.82 2.08
C TRP A 14 -5.22 -7.83 2.91
N ASN A 15 -3.99 -7.45 3.24
CA ASN A 15 -3.02 -8.35 3.89
C ASN A 15 -3.60 -8.93 5.19
N ARG A 16 -3.96 -10.21 5.15
CA ARG A 16 -4.68 -10.94 6.21
C ARG A 16 -3.87 -11.10 7.50
N THR A 17 -2.58 -10.76 7.47
CA THR A 17 -1.66 -10.95 8.61
C THR A 17 -1.58 -9.72 9.53
N LYS A 18 -2.01 -8.54 9.07
CA LYS A 18 -1.95 -7.33 9.90
C LYS A 18 -3.15 -7.24 10.83
N GLN A 19 -2.88 -7.07 12.12
CA GLN A 19 -3.89 -6.86 13.15
C GLN A 19 -4.02 -5.37 13.48
N LEU A 20 -5.22 -4.96 13.87
CA LEU A 20 -5.50 -3.60 14.32
C LEU A 20 -5.40 -3.54 15.84
N GLU A 21 -4.48 -2.72 16.34
CA GLU A 21 -4.29 -2.50 17.77
C GLU A 21 -5.25 -1.41 18.27
N ILE A 22 -5.96 -1.65 19.36
CA ILE A 22 -6.93 -0.71 19.93
C ILE A 22 -6.45 -0.24 21.30
N TYR A 23 -6.52 1.07 21.52
CA TYR A 23 -5.98 1.75 22.68
C TYR A 23 -7.00 2.68 23.35
N HIS A 24 -6.85 2.83 24.66
CA HIS A 24 -7.45 3.91 25.45
C HIS A 24 -6.37 4.51 26.33
N GLN A 25 -6.20 5.85 26.29
CA GLN A 25 -5.18 6.56 27.07
C GLN A 25 -3.80 5.87 26.99
N GLN A 26 -3.36 5.51 25.77
CA GLN A 26 -2.09 4.83 25.47
C GLN A 26 -1.95 3.38 25.96
N LYS A 27 -2.91 2.84 26.71
CA LYS A 27 -2.95 1.42 27.10
C LYS A 27 -3.58 0.57 25.99
N LEU A 28 -2.90 -0.49 25.58
CA LEU A 28 -3.45 -1.47 24.63
C LEU A 28 -4.59 -2.23 25.30
N LEU A 29 -5.75 -2.25 24.64
CA LEU A 29 -6.95 -2.94 25.12
C LEU A 29 -7.16 -4.27 24.41
N ALA A 30 -7.01 -4.28 23.08
CA ALA A 30 -7.24 -5.46 22.26
C ALA A 30 -6.50 -5.34 20.92
N SER A 31 -6.34 -6.49 20.27
CA SER A 31 -5.88 -6.59 18.88
C SER A 31 -6.95 -7.32 18.06
N VAL A 32 -7.34 -6.76 16.92
CA VAL A 32 -8.46 -7.25 16.10
C VAL A 32 -7.96 -7.68 14.74
N ARG A 33 -8.28 -8.90 14.33
CA ARG A 33 -7.95 -9.36 12.97
C ARG A 33 -9.03 -8.92 11.97
N PRO A 34 -8.70 -8.93 10.67
CA PRO A 34 -9.65 -8.56 9.65
C PRO A 34 -10.91 -9.44 9.68
N ASN A 35 -12.10 -8.82 9.63
CA ASN A 35 -13.42 -9.47 9.65
C ASN A 35 -13.79 -10.18 10.96
N GLU A 36 -13.14 -9.80 12.07
CA GLU A 36 -13.52 -10.24 13.41
C GLU A 36 -14.37 -9.18 14.12
N SER A 37 -15.19 -9.65 15.06
CA SER A 37 -15.93 -8.82 16.00
C SER A 37 -15.42 -9.06 17.41
N ILE A 38 -15.17 -7.99 18.15
CA ILE A 38 -14.76 -8.07 19.56
C ILE A 38 -15.60 -7.16 20.43
N VAL A 39 -15.54 -7.39 21.74
CA VAL A 39 -16.16 -6.54 22.75
C VAL A 39 -15.07 -6.02 23.68
N ILE A 40 -15.08 -4.71 23.92
CA ILE A 40 -14.11 -4.02 24.77
C ILE A 40 -14.86 -3.32 25.89
N GLN A 41 -14.33 -3.41 27.11
CA GLN A 41 -14.82 -2.66 28.26
C GLN A 41 -13.95 -1.45 28.51
N LEU A 42 -14.59 -0.30 28.70
CA LEU A 42 -13.95 0.98 28.97
C LEU A 42 -14.48 1.58 30.27
N PRO A 43 -13.69 2.45 30.93
CA PRO A 43 -14.20 3.30 32.00
C PRO A 43 -15.41 4.12 31.51
N GLN A 44 -16.33 4.43 32.41
CA GLN A 44 -17.57 5.15 32.04
C GLN A 44 -17.28 6.58 31.54
N GLU A 45 -16.19 7.17 32.04
CA GLU A 45 -15.68 8.49 31.65
C GLU A 45 -14.92 8.49 30.30
N ALA A 46 -14.81 7.35 29.61
CA ALA A 46 -14.07 7.26 28.36
C ALA A 46 -14.77 8.07 27.25
N THR A 47 -14.13 9.18 26.87
CA THR A 47 -14.59 10.11 25.83
C THR A 47 -14.12 9.75 24.43
N SER A 48 -13.10 8.91 24.29
CA SER A 48 -12.55 8.53 22.99
C SER A 48 -11.87 7.17 23.00
N ILE A 49 -11.77 6.57 21.81
CA ILE A 49 -11.01 5.35 21.57
C ILE A 49 -10.05 5.59 20.41
N HIS A 50 -8.86 5.02 20.51
CA HIS A 50 -7.81 5.13 19.50
C HIS A 50 -7.52 3.77 18.91
N TRP A 51 -7.14 3.71 17.64
CA TRP A 51 -6.65 2.49 17.00
C TRP A 51 -5.43 2.77 16.14
N LYS A 52 -4.64 1.72 15.91
CA LYS A 52 -3.37 1.79 15.21
C LYS A 52 -3.17 0.59 14.29
N LEU A 53 -2.85 0.87 13.03
CA LEU A 53 -2.42 -0.13 12.05
C LEU A 53 -1.01 0.20 11.57
N SER A 54 -0.03 -0.61 11.98
CA SER A 54 1.41 -0.35 11.72
C SER A 54 1.84 1.04 12.26
N HIS A 55 1.98 2.06 11.41
CA HIS A 55 2.37 3.42 11.82
C HIS A 55 1.19 4.41 11.88
N PHE A 56 0.02 4.03 11.37
CA PHE A 56 -1.13 4.92 11.27
C PHE A 56 -1.97 4.84 12.53
N LYS A 57 -2.23 5.98 13.18
CA LYS A 57 -3.07 6.12 14.37
C LYS A 57 -4.30 6.96 14.02
N ASN A 58 -5.47 6.52 14.47
CA ASN A 58 -6.69 7.31 14.35
C ASN A 58 -7.53 7.18 15.62
N SER A 59 -8.55 8.03 15.75
CA SER A 59 -9.41 8.07 16.93
C SER A 59 -10.82 8.51 16.60
N ILE A 60 -11.77 8.12 17.44
CA ILE A 60 -13.14 8.62 17.41
C ILE A 60 -13.58 8.99 18.82
N ALA A 61 -14.38 10.05 18.92
CA ALA A 61 -15.08 10.39 20.14
C ALA A 61 -16.20 9.36 20.38
N LEU A 62 -16.39 8.97 21.63
CA LEU A 62 -17.45 8.07 22.06
C LEU A 62 -18.62 8.90 22.63
N PRO A 63 -19.88 8.56 22.30
CA PRO A 63 -21.05 9.21 22.88
C PRO A 63 -21.19 8.80 24.36
N GLU A 64 -21.97 9.51 25.17
CA GLU A 64 -22.13 9.23 26.61
C GLU A 64 -22.87 7.92 26.93
N GLU A 65 -23.32 7.17 25.92
CA GLU A 65 -24.06 5.92 26.06
C GLU A 65 -23.23 4.78 26.67
N ASP A 66 -23.86 3.95 27.50
CA ASP A 66 -23.22 2.80 28.15
C ASP A 66 -22.88 1.66 27.18
N ARG A 67 -23.59 1.57 26.06
CA ARG A 67 -23.34 0.57 24.99
C ARG A 67 -23.15 1.28 23.66
N VAL A 68 -21.98 1.07 23.05
CA VAL A 68 -21.62 1.70 21.78
C VAL A 68 -21.30 0.62 20.75
N TYR A 69 -21.87 0.73 19.55
CA TYR A 69 -21.56 -0.15 18.42
C TYR A 69 -20.71 0.62 17.42
N LEU A 70 -19.46 0.18 17.25
CA LEU A 70 -18.47 0.81 16.40
C LEU A 70 -18.13 -0.10 15.21
N LEU A 71 -18.29 0.45 14.01
CA LEU A 71 -17.83 -0.19 12.79
C LEU A 71 -16.56 0.48 12.29
N LEU A 72 -15.50 -0.30 12.13
CA LEU A 72 -14.23 0.14 11.56
C LEU A 72 -14.10 -0.39 10.14
N SER A 73 -13.85 0.48 9.18
CA SER A 73 -13.60 0.10 7.80
C SER A 73 -12.47 0.92 7.18
N MET A 74 -11.79 0.33 6.20
CA MET A 74 -10.75 1.03 5.47
C MET A 74 -11.37 1.92 4.37
N ASP A 75 -11.04 3.20 4.35
CA ASP A 75 -11.44 4.14 3.30
C ASP A 75 -10.55 3.94 2.07
N LEU A 76 -11.14 3.35 1.03
CA LEU A 76 -10.48 3.09 -0.24
C LEU A 76 -10.47 4.29 -1.19
N GLY A 77 -11.12 5.41 -0.87
CA GLY A 77 -11.24 6.57 -1.76
C GLY A 77 -12.03 6.32 -3.05
N GLU A 78 -12.08 7.33 -3.92
CA GLU A 78 -12.65 7.25 -5.28
C GLU A 78 -11.66 7.78 -6.32
N GLY A 79 -11.45 7.06 -7.42
CA GLY A 79 -10.63 7.52 -8.55
C GLY A 79 -9.20 6.95 -8.65
N PHE A 80 -8.43 7.49 -9.60
CA PHE A 80 -7.18 6.93 -10.15
C PHE A 80 -6.00 6.87 -9.16
N ILE A 81 -5.87 7.85 -8.26
CA ILE A 81 -4.73 7.98 -7.32
C ILE A 81 -5.18 7.99 -5.84
N GLN A 82 -6.45 8.30 -5.57
CA GLN A 82 -6.95 8.45 -4.19
C GLN A 82 -6.82 7.19 -3.31
N PRO A 83 -7.03 5.96 -3.79
CA PRO A 83 -6.85 4.78 -2.94
C PRO A 83 -5.44 4.66 -2.37
N TYR A 84 -4.45 5.18 -3.09
CA TYR A 84 -3.03 5.09 -2.75
C TYR A 84 -2.60 6.21 -1.80
N PHE A 85 -3.09 7.43 -2.01
CA PHE A 85 -2.87 8.51 -1.03
C PHE A 85 -3.62 8.24 0.28
N LYS A 86 -4.87 7.77 0.23
CA LYS A 86 -5.66 7.53 1.44
C LYS A 86 -5.14 6.38 2.28
N THR A 87 -4.56 5.34 1.67
CA THR A 87 -3.91 4.24 2.41
C THR A 87 -2.60 4.65 3.09
N TRP A 88 -1.95 5.71 2.60
CA TRP A 88 -0.76 6.33 3.20
C TRP A 88 -1.10 7.48 4.17
N GLN A 89 -2.37 7.88 4.26
CA GLN A 89 -2.82 8.90 5.21
C GLN A 89 -3.07 8.28 6.59
N SER A 90 -2.84 9.07 7.63
CA SER A 90 -3.12 8.70 9.03
C SER A 90 -4.58 8.27 9.28
N LYS A 91 -5.50 8.65 8.39
CA LYS A 91 -6.94 8.35 8.47
C LYS A 91 -7.40 7.21 7.54
N CYS A 92 -6.53 6.25 7.24
CA CYS A 92 -6.85 5.14 6.33
C CYS A 92 -7.98 4.22 6.86
N ILE A 93 -8.12 4.11 8.18
CA ILE A 93 -9.22 3.39 8.83
C ILE A 93 -10.16 4.41 9.44
N GLN A 94 -11.41 4.38 9.01
CA GLN A 94 -12.48 5.22 9.52
C GLN A 94 -13.36 4.41 10.48
N GLY A 95 -13.79 5.07 11.55
CA GLY A 95 -14.78 4.54 12.48
C GLY A 95 -16.11 5.23 12.27
N ARG A 96 -17.19 4.47 12.35
CA ARG A 96 -18.57 4.97 12.36
C ARG A 96 -19.32 4.34 13.52
N ILE A 97 -19.92 5.17 14.36
CA ILE A 97 -20.87 4.73 15.39
C ILE A 97 -22.20 4.47 14.69
N ILE A 98 -22.77 3.29 14.96
CA ILE A 98 -23.99 2.81 14.30
C ILE A 98 -24.95 2.24 15.35
N SER A 99 -26.19 2.00 14.95
CA SER A 99 -27.17 1.33 15.82
C SER A 99 -26.85 -0.16 15.97
N GLN A 100 -27.42 -0.80 17.00
CA GLN A 100 -27.29 -2.26 17.19
C GLN A 100 -27.80 -3.05 15.97
N VAL A 101 -28.94 -2.64 15.41
CA VAL A 101 -29.55 -3.32 14.25
C VAL A 101 -28.63 -3.25 13.04
N GLU A 102 -28.08 -2.06 12.74
CA GLU A 102 -27.09 -1.88 11.67
C GLU A 102 -25.82 -2.68 11.96
N PHE A 103 -25.40 -2.78 13.22
CA PHE A 103 -24.21 -3.52 13.60
C PHE A 103 -24.40 -5.02 13.36
N GLU A 104 -25.52 -5.60 13.74
CA GLU A 104 -25.80 -7.03 13.52
C GLU A 104 -25.91 -7.38 12.03
N GLN A 105 -26.57 -6.52 11.24
CA GLN A 105 -26.74 -6.70 9.80
C GLN A 105 -25.49 -6.35 8.98
N SER A 106 -24.52 -5.64 9.57
CA SER A 106 -23.31 -5.23 8.88
C SER A 106 -22.47 -6.43 8.42
N ASN A 107 -22.15 -6.42 7.13
CA ASN A 107 -21.27 -7.37 6.46
C ASN A 107 -20.34 -6.63 5.47
N GLN A 108 -19.42 -7.36 4.84
CA GLN A 108 -18.50 -6.77 3.85
C GLN A 108 -19.24 -6.07 2.70
N ALA A 109 -20.41 -6.57 2.27
CA ALA A 109 -21.18 -6.00 1.18
C ALA A 109 -21.87 -4.68 1.57
N THR A 110 -22.34 -4.55 2.82
CA THR A 110 -22.91 -3.28 3.32
C THR A 110 -21.85 -2.20 3.56
N CYS A 111 -20.62 -2.58 3.92
CA CYS A 111 -19.51 -1.64 4.09
C CYS A 111 -18.86 -1.22 2.77
N TYR A 112 -18.95 -2.07 1.74
CA TYR A 112 -18.43 -1.82 0.40
C TYR A 112 -19.51 -2.05 -0.67
N PRO A 113 -20.62 -1.28 -0.67
CA PRO A 113 -21.81 -1.58 -1.47
C PRO A 113 -21.64 -1.31 -2.97
N ASN A 114 -20.69 -0.44 -3.35
CA ASN A 114 -20.50 -0.01 -4.74
C ASN A 114 -19.04 -0.05 -5.21
N LYS A 115 -18.14 -0.72 -4.48
CA LYS A 115 -16.70 -0.68 -4.78
C LYS A 115 -16.06 -2.04 -4.60
N GLN A 116 -15.34 -2.45 -5.66
CA GLN A 116 -14.23 -3.40 -5.68
C GLN A 116 -14.03 -4.11 -4.33
N THR A 117 -14.78 -5.20 -4.11
CA THR A 117 -14.73 -6.02 -2.88
C THR A 117 -13.34 -6.61 -2.63
N SER A 118 -12.47 -6.53 -3.63
CA SER A 118 -11.06 -6.87 -3.61
C SER A 118 -10.22 -5.65 -3.97
N LEU A 119 -9.06 -5.51 -3.31
CA LEU A 119 -8.00 -4.69 -3.89
C LEU A 119 -7.65 -5.27 -5.27
N PRO A 120 -7.45 -4.42 -6.29
CA PRO A 120 -7.02 -4.91 -7.58
C PRO A 120 -5.68 -5.62 -7.48
N ILE A 121 -5.62 -6.79 -8.08
CA ILE A 121 -4.41 -7.55 -8.27
C ILE A 121 -3.77 -7.10 -9.59
N ALA A 122 -2.46 -6.85 -9.58
CA ALA A 122 -1.76 -6.56 -10.82
C ALA A 122 -1.53 -7.86 -11.61
N LYS A 123 -1.95 -7.90 -12.88
CA LYS A 123 -1.34 -8.83 -13.84
C LYS A 123 0.04 -8.28 -14.17
N LEU A 124 1.09 -9.00 -13.76
CA LEU A 124 2.48 -8.58 -13.96
C LEU A 124 2.83 -8.63 -15.45
N ASP A 125 3.31 -7.51 -16.01
CA ASP A 125 3.90 -7.48 -17.34
C ASP A 125 5.38 -7.91 -17.22
N ARG A 126 5.66 -9.20 -17.46
CA ARG A 126 7.03 -9.74 -17.30
C ARG A 126 8.07 -8.98 -18.13
N PRO A 127 7.81 -8.65 -19.41
CA PRO A 127 8.70 -7.80 -20.19
C PRO A 127 9.12 -6.49 -19.52
N ILE A 128 8.22 -5.77 -18.85
CA ILE A 128 8.61 -4.52 -18.19
C ILE A 128 9.54 -4.78 -17.01
N LEU A 129 9.30 -5.85 -16.25
CA LEU A 129 10.17 -6.26 -15.15
C LEU A 129 11.56 -6.65 -15.67
N TYR A 130 11.65 -7.33 -16.81
CA TYR A 130 12.94 -7.66 -17.44
C TYR A 130 13.71 -6.43 -17.92
N ILE A 131 13.02 -5.43 -18.49
CA ILE A 131 13.67 -4.15 -18.83
C ILE A 131 14.21 -3.49 -17.56
N GLY A 132 13.42 -3.45 -16.48
CA GLY A 132 13.87 -2.90 -15.19
C GLY A 132 15.06 -3.65 -14.60
N LEU A 133 15.05 -4.99 -14.67
CA LEU A 133 16.18 -5.82 -14.24
C LEU A 133 17.43 -5.55 -15.08
N LEU A 134 17.28 -5.39 -16.39
CA LEU A 134 18.39 -5.07 -17.28
C LEU A 134 19.03 -3.72 -16.91
N ILE A 135 18.22 -2.69 -16.67
CA ILE A 135 18.70 -1.37 -16.18
C ILE A 135 19.45 -1.56 -14.85
N GLY A 136 18.87 -2.30 -13.91
CA GLY A 136 19.49 -2.60 -12.62
C GLY A 136 20.84 -3.30 -12.77
N VAL A 137 20.93 -4.35 -13.60
CA VAL A 137 22.17 -5.12 -13.81
C VAL A 137 23.26 -4.26 -14.46
N ILE A 138 22.94 -3.51 -15.51
CA ILE A 138 23.91 -2.61 -16.17
C ILE A 138 24.43 -1.58 -15.16
N SER A 139 23.53 -1.00 -14.36
CA SER A 139 23.88 0.00 -13.35
C SER A 139 24.72 -0.59 -12.22
N LEU A 140 24.44 -1.83 -11.80
CA LEU A 140 25.19 -2.54 -10.77
C LEU A 140 26.61 -2.86 -11.25
N LEU A 141 26.74 -3.37 -12.48
CA LEU A 141 28.04 -3.64 -13.09
C LEU A 141 28.84 -2.33 -13.20
N TYR A 142 28.21 -1.26 -13.68
CA TYR A 142 28.85 0.05 -13.74
C TYR A 142 29.33 0.54 -12.37
N ALA A 143 28.51 0.39 -11.32
CA ALA A 143 28.88 0.76 -9.96
C ALA A 143 30.15 0.02 -9.46
N ILE A 144 30.31 -1.26 -9.82
CA ILE A 144 31.45 -2.10 -9.46
C ILE A 144 32.71 -1.70 -10.26
N TYR A 145 32.58 -1.49 -11.56
CA TYR A 145 33.72 -1.29 -12.46
C TYR A 145 34.23 0.15 -12.48
N ALA A 146 33.35 1.15 -12.48
CA ALA A 146 33.75 2.55 -12.67
C ALA A 146 34.32 3.21 -11.40
N GLN A 147 34.10 2.62 -10.22
CA GLN A 147 34.60 3.09 -8.92
C GLN A 147 34.55 4.62 -8.72
N THR A 148 33.42 5.22 -9.08
CA THR A 148 33.18 6.66 -8.96
C THR A 148 32.91 7.03 -7.49
N THR A 149 32.94 8.33 -7.18
CA THR A 149 32.53 8.86 -5.86
C THR A 149 31.11 8.40 -5.45
N TRP A 150 30.26 8.08 -6.42
CA TRP A 150 28.88 7.64 -6.20
C TRP A 150 28.70 6.12 -6.24
N SER A 151 29.76 5.33 -6.42
CA SER A 151 29.67 3.88 -6.63
C SER A 151 28.92 3.14 -5.53
N ALA A 152 29.10 3.50 -4.26
CA ALA A 152 28.35 2.87 -3.16
C ALA A 152 26.84 3.13 -3.26
N LEU A 153 26.44 4.34 -3.66
CA LEU A 153 25.04 4.72 -3.79
C LEU A 153 24.41 4.14 -5.06
N LEU A 154 25.17 4.12 -6.16
CA LEU A 154 24.79 3.42 -7.39
C LEU A 154 24.60 1.92 -7.14
N PHE A 155 25.48 1.29 -6.37
CA PHE A 155 25.37 -0.12 -5.97
C PHE A 155 24.10 -0.36 -5.14
N LEU A 156 23.81 0.51 -4.17
CA LEU A 156 22.62 0.40 -3.33
C LEU A 156 21.31 0.54 -4.14
N LEU A 157 21.24 1.54 -5.03
CA LEU A 157 20.05 1.77 -5.87
C LEU A 157 19.83 0.65 -6.88
N SER A 158 20.89 0.21 -7.55
CA SER A 158 20.83 -0.87 -8.54
C SER A 158 20.51 -2.22 -7.86
N GLY A 159 21.17 -2.56 -6.76
CA GLY A 159 20.87 -3.77 -5.99
C GLY A 159 19.45 -3.77 -5.42
N GLY A 160 19.01 -2.64 -4.84
CA GLY A 160 17.67 -2.51 -4.29
C GLY A 160 16.57 -2.63 -5.33
N THR A 161 16.76 -2.04 -6.52
CA THR A 161 15.81 -2.18 -7.64
C THR A 161 15.76 -3.61 -8.17
N ILE A 162 16.91 -4.29 -8.32
CA ILE A 162 16.96 -5.71 -8.72
C ILE A 162 16.16 -6.57 -7.74
N VAL A 163 16.44 -6.47 -6.44
CA VAL A 163 15.73 -7.25 -5.41
C VAL A 163 14.24 -6.96 -5.42
N SER A 164 13.86 -5.68 -5.50
CA SER A 164 12.45 -5.27 -5.54
C SER A 164 11.70 -5.85 -6.74
N LEU A 165 12.32 -5.86 -7.94
CA LEU A 165 11.73 -6.42 -9.15
C LEU A 165 11.71 -7.94 -9.14
N LEU A 166 12.74 -8.60 -8.58
CA LEU A 166 12.75 -10.06 -8.41
C LEU A 166 11.61 -10.54 -7.51
N ILE A 167 11.34 -9.83 -6.39
CA ILE A 167 10.20 -10.13 -5.52
C ILE A 167 8.90 -10.12 -6.31
N LEU A 168 8.69 -9.11 -7.18
CA LEU A 168 7.51 -9.04 -8.04
C LEU A 168 7.39 -10.24 -8.99
N ILE A 169 8.50 -10.72 -9.55
CA ILE A 169 8.52 -11.89 -10.44
C ILE A 169 8.16 -13.17 -9.67
N PHE A 170 8.72 -13.34 -8.47
CA PHE A 170 8.48 -14.52 -7.64
C PHE A 170 7.06 -14.57 -7.05
N GLU A 171 6.47 -13.42 -6.70
CA GLU A 171 5.10 -13.34 -6.17
C GLU A 171 4.01 -13.56 -7.23
N LYS A 172 4.41 -13.73 -8.51
CA LYS A 172 3.67 -14.19 -9.71
C LYS A 172 2.32 -13.53 -10.05
N ASN A 173 1.39 -13.39 -9.11
CA ASN A 173 0.05 -12.79 -9.24
C ASN A 173 -0.61 -12.41 -7.89
N ASN A 174 0.08 -12.49 -6.75
CA ASN A 174 -0.52 -12.11 -5.46
C ASN A 174 -0.24 -10.65 -5.07
N VAL A 175 0.35 -9.88 -5.98
CA VAL A 175 0.77 -8.51 -5.71
C VAL A 175 -0.41 -7.56 -5.83
N ALA A 176 -0.70 -6.85 -4.74
CA ALA A 176 -1.65 -5.75 -4.77
C ALA A 176 -1.19 -4.69 -5.80
N LEU A 177 -2.12 -4.17 -6.60
CA LEU A 177 -1.80 -3.18 -7.64
C LEU A 177 -1.12 -1.94 -7.07
N GLY A 178 -1.38 -1.59 -5.81
CA GLY A 178 -0.68 -0.51 -5.11
C GLY A 178 0.79 -0.81 -4.87
N ASP A 179 1.11 -1.99 -4.35
CA ASP A 179 2.50 -2.40 -4.13
C ASP A 179 3.25 -2.52 -5.46
N TYR A 180 2.59 -3.07 -6.49
CA TYR A 180 3.14 -3.10 -7.85
C TYR A 180 3.45 -1.67 -8.34
N LYS A 181 2.47 -0.76 -8.34
CA LYS A 181 2.66 0.63 -8.78
C LYS A 181 3.74 1.35 -7.98
N GLY A 182 3.74 1.20 -6.66
CA GLY A 182 4.70 1.83 -5.76
C GLY A 182 6.13 1.38 -6.07
N ARG A 183 6.34 0.07 -6.23
CA ARG A 183 7.65 -0.49 -6.62
C ARG A 183 8.10 -0.02 -8.01
N MET A 184 7.18 0.10 -8.96
CA MET A 184 7.50 0.60 -10.30
C MET A 184 7.89 2.09 -10.27
N TRP A 185 7.15 2.93 -9.56
CA TRP A 185 7.49 4.36 -9.38
C TRP A 185 8.81 4.55 -8.62
N ALA A 186 9.06 3.77 -7.56
CA ALA A 186 10.33 3.79 -6.85
C ALA A 186 11.50 3.36 -7.76
N SER A 187 11.28 2.39 -8.65
CA SER A 187 12.28 1.99 -9.65
C SER A 187 12.56 3.11 -10.65
N ILE A 188 11.51 3.79 -11.15
CA ILE A 188 11.66 4.95 -12.03
C ILE A 188 12.50 6.05 -11.36
N GLY A 189 12.17 6.41 -10.12
CA GLY A 189 12.93 7.40 -9.35
C GLY A 189 14.39 6.98 -9.17
N SER A 190 14.63 5.69 -8.88
CA SER A 190 15.99 5.14 -8.75
C SER A 190 16.77 5.21 -10.06
N PHE A 191 16.15 4.88 -11.20
CA PHE A 191 16.80 4.94 -12.52
C PHE A 191 17.15 6.36 -12.93
N ILE A 192 16.26 7.33 -12.68
CA ILE A 192 16.56 8.74 -12.91
C ILE A 192 17.75 9.19 -12.06
N LEU A 193 17.77 8.83 -10.78
CA LEU A 193 18.88 9.19 -9.89
C LEU A 193 20.19 8.55 -10.37
N ILE A 194 20.17 7.25 -10.73
CA ILE A 194 21.33 6.55 -11.30
C ILE A 194 21.88 7.31 -12.51
N ILE A 195 21.04 7.70 -13.47
CA ILE A 195 21.46 8.44 -14.67
C ILE A 195 22.14 9.77 -14.32
N LEU A 196 21.65 10.47 -13.29
CA LEU A 196 22.22 11.75 -12.83
C LEU A 196 23.56 11.58 -12.12
N MET A 197 23.80 10.42 -11.51
CA MET A 197 25.02 10.12 -10.76
C MET A 197 26.16 9.60 -11.62
N ILE A 198 25.89 9.16 -12.86
CA ILE A 198 26.91 8.77 -13.82
C ILE A 198 27.67 10.03 -14.29
N PRO A 199 29.00 10.07 -14.16
CA PRO A 199 29.81 11.18 -14.65
C PRO A 199 29.58 11.43 -16.13
N LYS A 200 29.60 12.71 -16.53
CA LYS A 200 29.38 13.12 -17.94
C LYS A 200 30.38 12.53 -18.94
N GLN A 201 31.52 12.06 -18.47
CA GLN A 201 32.55 11.41 -19.29
C GLN A 201 32.07 10.04 -19.81
N ASP A 202 31.16 9.36 -19.09
CA ASP A 202 30.62 8.05 -19.45
C ASP A 202 29.29 8.15 -20.22
N TYR A 203 29.25 9.03 -21.22
CA TYR A 203 28.03 9.43 -21.92
C TYR A 203 27.33 8.26 -22.61
N SER A 204 28.06 7.26 -23.12
CA SER A 204 27.48 6.07 -23.77
C SER A 204 26.59 5.26 -22.82
N ILE A 205 27.05 5.06 -21.57
CA ILE A 205 26.28 4.34 -20.56
C ILE A 205 25.09 5.18 -20.11
N GLN A 206 25.29 6.49 -19.97
CA GLN A 206 24.23 7.42 -19.61
C GLN A 206 23.09 7.42 -20.65
N ILE A 207 23.41 7.49 -21.96
CA ILE A 207 22.40 7.41 -23.04
C ILE A 207 21.68 6.06 -23.01
N LEU A 208 22.43 4.95 -22.91
CA LEU A 208 21.85 3.62 -22.90
C LEU A 208 20.82 3.47 -21.77
N LEU A 209 21.19 3.87 -20.55
CA LEU A 209 20.29 3.83 -19.39
C LEU A 209 19.11 4.79 -19.55
N PHE A 210 19.31 5.96 -20.17
CA PHE A 210 18.24 6.90 -20.46
C PHE A 210 17.20 6.31 -21.42
N ILE A 211 17.63 5.71 -22.54
CA ILE A 211 16.74 5.05 -23.51
C ILE A 211 15.96 3.91 -22.86
N LEU A 212 16.65 3.05 -22.10
CA LEU A 212 16.02 1.94 -21.40
C LEU A 212 15.00 2.44 -20.35
N THR A 213 15.34 3.49 -19.62
CA THR A 213 14.45 4.11 -18.62
C THR A 213 13.20 4.71 -19.26
N ILE A 214 13.34 5.40 -20.40
CA ILE A 214 12.17 5.89 -21.16
C ILE A 214 11.31 4.70 -21.62
N GLY A 215 11.92 3.66 -22.19
CA GLY A 215 11.21 2.46 -22.61
C GLY A 215 10.44 1.79 -21.46
N PHE A 216 11.06 1.71 -20.29
CA PHE A 216 10.43 1.22 -19.06
C PHE A 216 9.24 2.10 -18.66
N VAL A 217 9.41 3.42 -18.57
CA VAL A 217 8.35 4.36 -18.18
C VAL A 217 7.17 4.30 -19.16
N LEU A 218 7.42 4.36 -20.47
CA LEU A 218 6.36 4.32 -21.48
C LEU A 218 5.57 3.01 -21.42
N ARG A 219 6.28 1.87 -21.28
CA ARG A 219 5.64 0.56 -21.13
C ARG A 219 4.82 0.47 -19.85
N PHE A 220 5.31 1.06 -18.75
CA PHE A 220 4.61 1.08 -17.47
C PHE A 220 3.29 1.85 -17.58
N LEU A 221 3.34 3.04 -18.18
CA LEU A 221 2.18 3.88 -18.39
C LEU A 221 1.16 3.19 -19.31
N TYR A 222 1.61 2.55 -20.39
CA TYR A 222 0.75 1.77 -21.28
C TYR A 222 0.08 0.61 -20.54
N HIS A 223 0.84 -0.18 -19.78
CA HIS A 223 0.32 -1.32 -19.03
C HIS A 223 -0.69 -0.91 -17.97
N ILE A 224 -0.43 0.17 -17.23
CA ILE A 224 -1.39 0.72 -16.26
C ILE A 224 -2.68 1.12 -16.95
N ARG A 225 -2.61 1.82 -18.09
CA ARG A 225 -3.81 2.21 -18.85
C ARG A 225 -4.62 0.98 -19.29
N LYS A 226 -3.94 -0.05 -19.81
CA LYS A 226 -4.57 -1.33 -20.21
C LYS A 226 -5.26 -2.04 -19.04
N LEU A 227 -4.64 -2.08 -17.87
CA LEU A 227 -5.22 -2.65 -16.65
C LEU A 227 -6.47 -1.91 -16.17
N HIS A 228 -6.65 -0.63 -16.54
CA HIS A 228 -7.86 0.14 -16.21
C HIS A 228 -9.00 -0.09 -17.22
N ALA A 229 -8.69 -0.14 -18.52
CA ALA A 229 -9.70 -0.39 -19.54
C ALA A 229 -10.45 -1.73 -19.32
N ASN A 230 -9.73 -2.78 -18.93
CA ASN A 230 -10.34 -4.09 -18.64
C ASN A 230 -11.20 -4.14 -17.37
N LYS A 231 -11.13 -3.13 -16.49
CA LYS A 231 -11.97 -3.03 -15.28
C LYS A 231 -13.29 -2.31 -15.49
N GLN A 232 -13.47 -1.60 -16.61
CA GLN A 232 -14.74 -0.93 -16.95
C GLN A 232 -15.70 -1.85 -17.71
N LEU A 233 -15.25 -3.05 -18.09
CA LEU A 233 -16.01 -4.03 -18.87
C LEU A 233 -16.60 -5.17 -18.01
N HIS A 234 -16.41 -5.13 -16.69
CA HIS A 234 -16.93 -6.08 -15.70
C HIS A 234 -17.48 -5.33 -14.49
#